data_AF-A0A7K2X9J3-F1
#
_entry.id   AF-A0A7K2X9J3-F1
#
_cell.length_a   1.000
_cell.length_b   1.000
_cell.length_c   1.000
_cell.angle_alpha   90.00
_cell.angle_beta   90.00
_cell.angle_gamma   90.00
#
_symmetry.space_group_name_H-M   'P 1'
#
loop_
_entity.id
_entity.type
_entity.pdbx_description
1 polymer ?
#
loop_
_entity_poly.entity_id
_entity_poly.type
_entity_poly.pdbx_seq_one_letter_code
_entity_poly.pdbx_strand_id
1 'polypeptide(L)'
;RAGQGHVGRARRLATDERARARRAVVLKLPMRVADIGGCFKAAQELIDTAAEDAKQVAEEIDTKETEELRAALGAVQGGRMPRGTAGMMKELEENQKRRGRRTQLDTLDLALTDLTGFYRDVLALQLRSRTPLTNEDVRDALETVARDTTPERTLRRIEAVLACREALDRNVAPLLAVEAMTMALR
;
A
#
# COMPACT_ATOMS: atom_id res chain seq x y z
N ARG A 1 -6.46 -4.23 17.64
CA ARG A 1 -5.89 -2.86 17.64
C ARG A 1 -5.24 -2.50 16.31
N ALA A 2 -4.44 -3.39 15.71
CA ALA A 2 -3.84 -3.19 14.37
C ALA A 2 -4.82 -2.76 13.26
N GLY A 3 -6.11 -3.07 13.37
CA GLY A 3 -7.16 -2.55 12.47
C GLY A 3 -7.51 -1.07 12.63
N GLN A 4 -6.92 -0.34 13.60
CA GLN A 4 -7.11 1.10 13.84
C GLN A 4 -8.57 1.57 13.94
N GLY A 5 -9.45 0.73 14.50
CA GLY A 5 -10.89 1.02 14.61
C GLY A 5 -11.70 0.67 13.35
N HIS A 6 -11.06 0.25 12.26
CA HIS A 6 -11.73 -0.15 11.03
C HIS A 6 -12.00 -1.67 10.98
N VAL A 7 -13.27 -2.07 11.08
CA VAL A 7 -13.68 -3.49 11.18
C VAL A 7 -13.23 -4.29 9.96
N GLY A 8 -13.38 -3.76 8.74
CA GLY A 8 -12.93 -4.44 7.52
C GLY A 8 -11.42 -4.70 7.51
N ARG A 9 -10.64 -3.75 8.05
CA ARG A 9 -9.17 -3.87 8.15
C ARG A 9 -8.79 -4.91 9.20
N ALA A 10 -9.45 -4.86 10.36
CA ALA A 10 -9.24 -5.86 11.41
C ALA A 10 -9.54 -7.27 10.91
N ARG A 11 -10.66 -7.46 10.18
CA ARG A 11 -11.02 -8.74 9.57
C ARG A 11 -9.96 -9.19 8.56
N ARG A 12 -9.54 -8.30 7.64
CA ARG A 12 -8.50 -8.62 6.65
C ARG A 12 -7.19 -9.04 7.33
N LEU A 13 -6.71 -8.27 8.32
CA LEU A 13 -5.49 -8.64 9.06
C LEU A 13 -5.62 -9.94 9.88
N ALA A 14 -6.84 -10.35 10.25
CA ALA A 14 -7.07 -11.61 10.96
C ALA A 14 -7.07 -12.81 10.00
N THR A 15 -7.58 -12.66 8.78
CA THR A 15 -7.79 -13.79 7.85
C THR A 15 -6.79 -13.89 6.71
N ASP A 16 -6.10 -12.81 6.37
CA ASP A 16 -5.21 -12.71 5.21
C ASP A 16 -3.75 -12.59 5.65
N GLU A 17 -2.99 -13.68 5.50
CA GLU A 17 -1.55 -13.72 5.80
C GLU A 17 -0.75 -12.77 4.91
N ARG A 18 -1.16 -12.57 3.66
CA ARG A 18 -0.47 -11.65 2.74
C ARG A 18 -0.65 -10.21 3.22
N ALA A 19 -1.84 -9.85 3.69
CA ALA A 19 -2.07 -8.54 4.32
C ALA A 19 -1.18 -8.32 5.54
N ARG A 20 -0.95 -9.34 6.37
CA ARG A 20 -0.01 -9.27 7.50
C ARG A 20 1.43 -9.10 7.03
N ALA A 21 1.87 -9.89 6.06
CA ALA A 21 3.22 -9.80 5.49
C ALA A 21 3.50 -8.42 4.89
N ARG A 22 2.55 -7.86 4.13
CA ARG A 22 2.66 -6.49 3.59
C ARG A 22 2.78 -5.44 4.69
N ARG A 23 1.91 -5.51 5.70
CA ARG A 23 2.01 -4.60 6.85
C ARG A 23 3.36 -4.73 7.55
N ALA A 24 3.90 -5.94 7.70
CA ALA A 24 5.22 -6.13 8.29
C ALA A 24 6.36 -5.51 7.48
N VAL A 25 6.28 -5.53 6.14
CA VAL A 25 7.22 -4.80 5.27
C VAL A 25 7.16 -3.29 5.53
N VAL A 26 5.93 -2.74 5.57
CA VAL A 26 5.70 -1.30 5.83
C VAL A 26 6.25 -0.89 7.19
N LEU A 27 5.98 -1.65 8.25
CA LEU A 27 6.40 -1.30 9.61
C LEU A 27 7.91 -1.45 9.85
N LYS A 28 8.65 -2.10 8.95
CA LYS A 28 10.12 -2.14 8.97
C LYS A 28 10.75 -0.91 8.29
N LEU A 29 10.00 -0.16 7.50
CA LEU A 29 10.52 0.97 6.73
C LEU A 29 11.23 2.03 7.60
N PRO A 30 10.70 2.45 8.77
CA PRO A 30 11.36 3.47 9.60
C PRO A 30 12.79 3.11 10.02
N MET A 31 13.12 1.82 10.08
CA MET A 31 14.46 1.31 10.44
C MET A 31 15.42 1.21 9.25
N ARG A 32 14.95 1.43 8.02
CA ARG A 32 15.68 1.18 6.77
C ARG A 32 15.99 2.43 5.97
N VAL A 33 15.52 3.59 6.41
CA VAL A 33 15.65 4.89 5.71
C VAL A 33 16.78 5.78 6.28
N ALA A 34 17.82 5.17 6.85
CA ALA A 34 18.93 5.91 7.45
C ALA A 34 19.88 6.55 6.42
N ASP A 35 20.06 5.88 5.27
CA ASP A 35 20.88 6.36 4.15
C ASP A 35 20.05 6.50 2.87
N ILE A 36 20.61 7.21 1.88
CA ILE A 36 19.92 7.50 0.60
C ILE A 36 19.59 6.21 -0.15
N GLY A 37 20.50 5.23 -0.17
CA GLY A 37 20.27 3.96 -0.84
C GLY A 37 19.17 3.15 -0.16
N GLY A 38 19.12 3.18 1.17
CA GLY A 38 18.03 2.62 1.98
C GLY A 38 16.68 3.24 1.65
N CYS A 39 16.62 4.57 1.47
CA CYS A 39 15.39 5.28 1.10
C CYS A 39 14.81 4.80 -0.23
N PHE A 40 15.61 4.82 -1.30
CA PHE A 40 15.14 4.41 -2.63
C PHE A 40 14.78 2.92 -2.69
N LYS A 41 15.55 2.05 -2.02
CA LYS A 41 15.21 0.62 -1.92
C LYS A 41 13.89 0.38 -1.20
N ALA A 42 13.67 1.07 -0.08
CA ALA A 42 12.41 0.96 0.67
C ALA A 42 11.23 1.51 -0.14
N ALA A 43 11.42 2.60 -0.88
CA ALA A 43 10.40 3.15 -1.77
C ALA A 43 10.02 2.16 -2.88
N GLN A 44 11.01 1.60 -3.57
CA GLN A 44 10.78 0.61 -4.63
C GLN A 44 10.05 -0.63 -4.09
N GLU A 45 10.47 -1.16 -2.93
CA GLU A 45 9.83 -2.33 -2.32
C GLU A 45 8.37 -2.07 -1.96
N LEU A 46 8.01 -0.87 -1.49
CA LEU A 46 6.61 -0.51 -1.25
C LEU A 46 5.80 -0.49 -2.54
N ILE A 47 6.35 0.08 -3.62
CA ILE A 47 5.69 0.15 -4.93
C ILE A 47 5.49 -1.24 -5.51
N ASP A 48 6.52 -2.08 -5.46
CA ASP A 48 6.47 -3.45 -5.96
C ASP A 48 5.47 -4.29 -5.15
N THR A 49 5.50 -4.18 -3.82
CA THR A 49 4.56 -4.87 -2.94
C THR A 49 3.11 -4.48 -3.24
N ALA A 50 2.85 -3.19 -3.51
CA ALA A 50 1.51 -2.72 -3.87
C ALA A 50 1.09 -3.17 -5.27
N ALA A 51 2.02 -3.19 -6.23
CA ALA A 51 1.75 -3.69 -7.58
C ALA A 51 1.44 -5.19 -7.59
N GLU A 52 2.18 -5.99 -6.80
CA GLU A 52 1.93 -7.42 -6.65
C GLU A 52 0.60 -7.71 -5.95
N ASP A 53 0.20 -6.93 -4.92
CA ASP A 53 -1.16 -7.09 -4.33
C ASP A 53 -2.25 -6.79 -5.36
N ALA A 54 -2.08 -5.72 -6.15
CA ALA A 54 -3.04 -5.36 -7.19
C ALA A 54 -3.19 -6.46 -8.25
N LYS A 55 -2.07 -7.05 -8.69
CA LYS A 55 -2.09 -8.19 -9.63
C LYS A 55 -2.79 -9.40 -9.05
N GLN A 56 -2.47 -9.77 -7.80
CA GLN A 56 -3.07 -10.93 -7.14
C GLN A 56 -4.57 -10.79 -6.95
N VAL A 57 -5.05 -9.59 -6.60
CA VAL A 57 -6.50 -9.31 -6.48
C VAL A 57 -7.18 -9.38 -7.85
N ALA A 58 -6.48 -9.00 -8.91
CA ALA A 58 -7.01 -8.94 -10.26
C ALA A 58 -7.02 -10.31 -10.98
N GLU A 59 -6.02 -11.16 -10.76
CA GLU A 59 -5.73 -12.35 -11.58
C GLU A 59 -6.95 -13.27 -11.81
N GLU A 60 -7.65 -13.65 -10.75
CA GLU A 60 -8.81 -14.55 -10.85
C GLU A 60 -10.03 -13.86 -11.49
N ILE A 61 -10.25 -12.59 -11.16
CA ILE A 61 -11.41 -11.82 -11.61
C ILE A 61 -11.27 -11.46 -13.08
N ASP A 62 -10.11 -10.92 -13.47
CA ASP A 62 -9.84 -10.44 -14.82
C ASP A 62 -9.84 -11.60 -15.83
N THR A 63 -9.30 -12.77 -15.44
CA THR A 63 -9.35 -13.98 -16.26
C THR A 63 -10.79 -14.41 -16.50
N LYS A 64 -11.58 -14.52 -15.43
CA LYS A 64 -12.98 -14.92 -15.51
C LYS A 64 -13.83 -13.94 -16.34
N GLU A 65 -13.70 -12.63 -16.11
CA GLU A 65 -14.41 -11.60 -16.88
C GLU A 65 -14.05 -11.66 -18.37
N THR A 66 -12.77 -11.91 -18.68
CA THR A 66 -12.29 -12.04 -20.06
C THR A 66 -12.89 -13.26 -20.76
N GLU A 67 -12.95 -14.41 -20.07
CA GLU A 67 -13.55 -15.64 -20.59
C GLU A 67 -15.06 -15.49 -20.80
N GLU A 68 -15.77 -14.91 -19.83
CA GLU A 68 -17.20 -14.64 -19.91
C GLU A 68 -17.53 -13.71 -21.07
N LEU A 69 -16.75 -12.63 -21.26
CA LEU A 69 -16.95 -11.71 -22.38
C LEU A 69 -16.68 -12.40 -23.72
N ARG A 70 -15.62 -13.21 -23.82
CA ARG A 70 -15.34 -14.00 -25.04
C ARG A 70 -16.49 -14.94 -25.37
N ALA A 71 -17.00 -15.66 -24.38
CA ALA A 71 -18.14 -16.56 -24.56
C ALA A 71 -19.40 -15.81 -25.02
N ALA A 72 -19.73 -14.67 -24.39
CA ALA A 72 -20.86 -13.82 -24.75
C ALA A 72 -20.76 -13.25 -26.18
N LEU A 73 -19.53 -13.01 -26.64
CA LEU A 73 -19.24 -12.52 -27.99
C LEU A 73 -19.23 -13.63 -29.06
N GLY A 74 -19.52 -14.88 -28.69
CA GLY A 74 -19.57 -16.01 -29.62
C GLY A 74 -18.19 -16.55 -30.00
N ALA A 75 -17.20 -16.41 -29.12
CA ALA A 75 -15.90 -17.04 -29.32
C ALA A 75 -16.04 -18.58 -29.32
N VAL A 76 -15.53 -19.23 -30.36
CA VAL A 76 -15.36 -20.70 -30.38
C VAL A 76 -14.04 -21.03 -29.69
N GLN A 77 -14.00 -22.09 -28.86
CA GLN A 77 -12.74 -22.52 -28.22
C GLN A 77 -11.64 -22.74 -29.26
N GLY A 78 -10.52 -22.02 -29.11
CA GLY A 78 -9.38 -22.06 -30.06
C GLY A 78 -9.62 -21.38 -31.41
N GLY A 79 -10.81 -20.80 -31.63
CA GLY A 79 -11.21 -20.14 -32.88
C GLY A 79 -10.99 -18.63 -32.89
N ARG A 80 -11.10 -18.02 -34.07
CA ARG A 80 -10.98 -16.57 -34.24
C ARG A 80 -12.24 -15.85 -33.74
N MET A 81 -12.06 -14.76 -33.00
CA MET A 81 -13.17 -13.89 -32.57
C MET A 81 -13.98 -13.36 -33.76
N PRO A 82 -15.31 -13.22 -33.64
CA PRO A 82 -16.15 -12.58 -34.66
C PRO A 82 -15.70 -11.15 -34.98
N ARG A 83 -15.91 -10.70 -36.22
CA ARG A 83 -15.55 -9.34 -36.65
C ARG A 83 -16.32 -8.28 -35.83
N GLY A 84 -15.66 -7.19 -35.47
CA GLY A 84 -16.26 -6.08 -34.71
C GLY A 84 -16.17 -6.21 -33.18
N THR A 85 -15.73 -7.35 -32.65
CA THR A 85 -15.65 -7.60 -31.19
C THR A 85 -14.41 -7.02 -30.52
N ALA A 86 -13.40 -6.60 -31.30
CA ALA A 86 -12.13 -6.07 -30.80
C ALA A 86 -12.29 -4.81 -29.92
N GLY A 87 -13.29 -3.96 -30.19
CA GLY A 87 -13.57 -2.77 -29.39
C GLY A 87 -13.99 -3.11 -27.96
N MET A 88 -14.90 -4.07 -27.80
CA MET A 88 -15.38 -4.52 -26.48
C MET A 88 -14.27 -5.19 -25.66
N MET A 89 -13.41 -5.99 -26.31
CA MET A 89 -12.24 -6.58 -25.65
C MET A 89 -11.27 -5.50 -25.16
N LYS A 90 -11.03 -4.46 -25.97
CA LYS A 90 -10.16 -3.35 -25.60
C LYS A 90 -10.74 -2.53 -24.45
N GLU A 91 -12.05 -2.27 -24.46
CA GLU A 91 -12.73 -1.58 -23.37
C GLU A 91 -12.66 -2.36 -22.06
N LEU A 92 -12.82 -3.68 -22.10
CA LEU A 92 -12.61 -4.54 -20.93
C LEU A 92 -11.18 -4.41 -20.39
N GLU A 93 -10.18 -4.50 -21.27
CA GLU A 93 -8.77 -4.37 -20.87
C GLU A 93 -8.47 -3.00 -20.25
N GLU A 94 -9.01 -1.91 -20.80
CA GLU A 94 -8.86 -0.56 -20.24
C GLU A 94 -9.51 -0.45 -18.85
N ASN A 95 -10.68 -1.08 -18.66
CA ASN A 95 -11.37 -1.14 -17.38
C ASN A 95 -10.58 -1.96 -16.33
N GLN A 96 -10.03 -3.10 -16.73
CA GLN A 96 -9.16 -3.93 -15.88
C GLN A 96 -7.90 -3.16 -15.47
N LYS A 97 -7.22 -2.49 -16.41
CA LYS A 97 -6.05 -1.64 -16.12
C LYS A 97 -6.38 -0.52 -15.14
N ARG A 98 -7.52 0.16 -15.33
CA ARG A 98 -7.98 1.23 -14.43
C ARG A 98 -8.23 0.70 -13.02
N ARG A 99 -8.87 -0.48 -12.91
CA ARG A 99 -9.11 -1.16 -11.63
C ARG A 99 -7.81 -1.55 -10.94
N GLY A 100 -6.86 -2.14 -11.67
CA GLY A 100 -5.55 -2.49 -11.17
C GLY A 100 -4.79 -1.27 -10.61
N ARG A 101 -4.78 -0.15 -11.34
CA ARG A 101 -4.19 1.10 -10.85
C ARG A 101 -4.86 1.59 -9.56
N ARG A 102 -6.19 1.49 -9.46
CA ARG A 102 -6.92 1.88 -8.26
C ARG A 102 -6.56 1.00 -7.07
N THR A 103 -6.54 -0.32 -7.25
CA THR A 103 -6.15 -1.28 -6.21
C THR A 103 -4.72 -1.03 -5.72
N GLN A 104 -3.79 -0.71 -6.63
CA GLN A 104 -2.43 -0.35 -6.25
C GLN A 104 -2.40 0.90 -5.37
N LEU A 105 -3.12 1.96 -5.74
CA LEU A 105 -3.20 3.20 -4.96
C LEU A 105 -3.86 2.98 -3.60
N ASP A 106 -4.95 2.22 -3.54
CA ASP A 106 -5.61 1.89 -2.26
C ASP A 106 -4.68 1.06 -1.35
N THR A 107 -3.83 0.20 -1.93
CA THR A 107 -2.81 -0.55 -1.17
C THR A 107 -1.73 0.36 -0.61
N LEU A 108 -1.26 1.34 -1.40
CA LEU A 108 -0.32 2.35 -0.92
C LEU A 108 -0.93 3.22 0.17
N ASP A 109 -2.19 3.64 0.03
CA ASP A 109 -2.90 4.41 1.06
C ASP A 109 -2.98 3.67 2.40
N LEU A 110 -3.21 2.36 2.33
CA LEU A 110 -3.21 1.48 3.52
C LEU A 110 -1.82 1.44 4.19
N ALA A 111 -0.75 1.40 3.39
CA ALA A 111 0.62 1.44 3.88
C ALA A 111 0.98 2.79 4.51
N LEU A 112 0.57 3.91 3.89
CA LEU A 112 0.75 5.25 4.47
C LEU A 112 0.01 5.36 5.81
N THR A 113 -1.20 4.81 5.90
CA THR A 113 -1.96 4.74 7.17
C THR A 113 -1.24 3.92 8.24
N ASP A 114 -0.58 2.82 7.87
CA ASP A 114 0.25 2.04 8.80
C ASP A 114 1.48 2.82 9.28
N LEU A 115 2.16 3.54 8.40
CA LEU A 115 3.30 4.39 8.76
C LEU A 115 2.88 5.55 9.67
N THR A 116 1.76 6.22 9.39
CA THR A 116 1.20 7.25 10.28
C THR A 116 0.89 6.65 11.65
N GLY A 117 0.29 5.46 11.69
CA GLY A 117 0.01 4.74 12.93
C GLY A 117 1.28 4.39 13.72
N PHE A 118 2.34 3.97 13.03
CA PHE A 118 3.65 3.70 13.64
C PHE A 118 4.22 4.96 14.30
N TYR A 119 4.31 6.07 13.56
CA TYR A 119 4.86 7.31 14.12
C TYR A 119 3.98 7.93 15.20
N ARG A 120 2.66 7.74 15.16
CA ARG A 120 1.76 8.12 16.25
C ARG A 120 2.06 7.33 17.53
N ASP A 121 2.32 6.04 17.42
CA ASP A 121 2.68 5.20 18.56
C ASP A 121 4.08 5.56 19.11
N VAL A 122 5.04 5.89 18.23
CA VAL A 122 6.34 6.47 18.64
C VAL A 122 6.14 7.76 19.43
N LEU A 123 5.31 8.68 18.94
CA LEU A 123 5.02 9.94 19.61
C LEU A 123 4.33 9.72 20.97
N ALA A 124 3.43 8.75 21.06
CA ALA A 124 2.79 8.37 22.32
C ALA A 124 3.81 7.88 23.36
N LEU A 125 4.81 7.10 22.94
CA LEU A 125 5.92 6.67 23.81
C LEU A 125 6.79 7.85 24.24
N GLN A 126 7.18 8.72 23.30
CA GLN A 126 8.03 9.90 23.59
C GLN A 126 7.36 10.87 24.58
N LEU A 127 6.03 11.04 24.47
CA LEU A 127 5.25 11.89 25.36
C LEU A 127 4.77 11.19 26.64
N ARG A 128 5.17 9.92 26.86
CA ARG A 128 4.74 9.10 28.01
C ARG A 128 3.22 9.04 28.18
N SER A 129 2.50 9.00 27.06
CA SER A 129 1.05 8.90 27.05
C SER A 129 0.60 7.56 27.61
N ARG A 130 -0.58 7.55 28.25
CA ARG A 130 -1.25 6.32 28.72
C ARG A 130 -2.10 5.65 27.63
N THR A 131 -2.13 6.20 26.41
CA THR A 131 -2.88 5.64 25.29
C THR A 131 -2.31 4.29 24.87
N PRO A 132 -3.14 3.25 24.70
CA PRO A 132 -2.68 1.96 24.19
C PRO A 132 -2.05 2.09 22.79
N LEU A 133 -0.94 1.39 22.56
CA LEU A 133 -0.30 1.35 21.24
C LEU A 133 -1.17 0.54 20.27
N THR A 134 -1.20 0.98 19.01
CA THR A 134 -1.85 0.26 17.92
C THR A 134 -1.00 -0.92 17.45
N ASN A 135 0.30 -0.69 17.31
CA ASN A 135 1.29 -1.58 16.72
C ASN A 135 2.12 -2.30 17.79
N GLU A 136 1.42 -2.88 18.77
CA GLU A 136 2.02 -3.61 19.91
C GLU A 136 2.95 -4.75 19.44
N ASP A 137 2.66 -5.34 18.29
CA ASP A 137 3.42 -6.42 17.67
C ASP A 137 4.83 -6.02 17.22
N VAL A 138 5.12 -4.72 17.12
CA VAL A 138 6.43 -4.17 16.76
C VAL A 138 6.96 -3.19 17.80
N ARG A 139 6.60 -3.41 19.09
CA ARG A 139 7.00 -2.56 20.23
C ARG A 139 8.50 -2.25 20.26
N ASP A 140 9.36 -3.24 20.07
CA ASP A 140 10.82 -3.03 20.11
C ASP A 140 11.30 -2.01 19.07
N ALA A 141 10.70 -2.02 17.87
CA ALA A 141 10.99 -1.05 16.83
C ALA A 141 10.47 0.34 17.21
N LEU A 142 9.26 0.42 17.77
CA LEU A 142 8.68 1.68 18.27
C LEU A 142 9.56 2.32 19.35
N GLU A 143 10.00 1.53 20.33
CA GLU A 143 10.85 1.99 21.44
C GLU A 143 12.26 2.38 20.97
N THR A 144 12.79 1.70 19.95
CA THR A 144 14.06 2.09 19.32
C THR A 144 13.94 3.45 18.65
N VAL A 145 12.95 3.63 17.76
CA VAL A 145 12.75 4.93 17.08
C VAL A 145 12.40 6.04 18.08
N ALA A 146 11.63 5.74 19.13
CA ALA A 146 11.28 6.70 20.18
C ALA A 146 12.50 7.20 20.94
N ARG A 147 13.49 6.34 21.20
CA ARG A 147 14.76 6.71 21.85
C ARG A 147 15.70 7.49 20.92
N ASP A 148 15.71 7.15 19.64
CA ASP A 148 16.68 7.70 18.67
C ASP A 148 16.20 9.03 18.04
N THR A 149 15.00 9.48 18.35
CA THR A 149 14.41 10.72 17.79
C THR A 149 13.71 11.58 18.82
N THR A 150 13.33 12.80 18.42
CA THR A 150 12.56 13.73 19.26
C THR A 150 11.10 13.81 18.79
N PRO A 151 10.15 14.23 19.65
CA PRO A 151 8.76 14.46 19.27
C PRO A 151 8.59 15.33 18.02
N GLU A 152 9.39 16.39 17.88
CA GLU A 152 9.33 17.31 16.74
C GLU A 152 9.74 16.62 15.44
N ARG A 153 10.77 15.76 15.48
CA ARG A 153 11.20 14.98 14.32
C ARG A 153 10.17 13.92 13.96
N THR A 154 9.57 13.26 14.96
CA THR A 154 8.46 12.31 14.75
C THR A 154 7.27 13.00 14.09
N LEU A 155 6.92 14.22 14.50
CA LEU A 155 5.84 14.99 13.88
C LEU A 155 6.14 15.34 12.41
N ARG A 156 7.37 15.80 12.10
CA ARG A 156 7.78 16.04 10.71
C ARG A 156 7.72 14.79 9.84
N ARG A 157 7.99 13.61 10.41
CA ARG A 157 7.83 12.32 9.70
C ARG A 157 6.36 12.02 9.42
N ILE A 158 5.46 12.32 10.35
CA ILE A 158 4.01 12.21 10.11
C ILE A 158 3.58 13.16 8.99
N GLU A 159 4.03 14.41 9.01
CA GLU A 159 3.76 15.40 7.96
C GLU A 159 4.27 14.93 6.59
N ALA A 160 5.46 14.32 6.52
CA ALA A 160 5.99 13.75 5.28
C ALA A 160 5.12 12.61 4.73
N VAL A 161 4.59 11.73 5.59
CA VAL A 161 3.66 10.67 5.18
C VAL A 161 2.34 11.25 4.66
N LEU A 162 1.81 12.29 5.32
CA LEU A 162 0.60 12.98 4.88
C LEU A 162 0.82 13.71 3.54
N ALA A 163 1.96 14.39 3.37
CA ALA A 163 2.32 15.03 2.11
C ALA A 163 2.45 14.02 0.95
N CYS A 164 2.97 12.82 1.22
CA CYS A 164 2.98 11.72 0.25
C CYS A 164 1.57 11.34 -0.19
N ARG A 165 0.65 11.21 0.77
CA ARG A 165 -0.76 10.89 0.49
C ARG A 165 -1.40 11.94 -0.41
N GLU A 166 -1.24 13.21 -0.07
CA GLU A 166 -1.75 14.31 -0.90
C GLU A 166 -1.13 14.34 -2.30
N ALA A 167 0.16 14.01 -2.43
CA ALA A 167 0.82 13.93 -3.73
C ALA A 167 0.20 12.83 -4.61
N LEU A 168 -0.10 11.66 -4.04
CA LEU A 168 -0.80 10.58 -4.74
C LEU A 168 -2.21 11.00 -5.16
N ASP A 169 -2.95 11.69 -4.29
CA ASP A 169 -4.28 12.23 -4.61
C ASP A 169 -4.24 13.25 -5.75
N ARG A 170 -3.14 14.01 -5.85
CA ARG A 170 -2.87 14.95 -6.96
C ARG A 170 -2.26 14.29 -8.20
N ASN A 171 -2.32 12.96 -8.32
CA ASN A 171 -1.81 12.18 -9.45
C ASN A 171 -0.30 12.30 -9.71
N VAL A 172 0.50 12.58 -8.67
CA VAL A 172 1.97 12.45 -8.78
C VAL A 172 2.33 10.97 -9.05
N ALA A 173 3.39 10.75 -9.83
CA ALA A 173 3.89 9.40 -10.07
C ALA A 173 4.16 8.67 -8.73
N PRO A 174 3.57 7.49 -8.47
CA PRO A 174 3.63 6.87 -7.15
C PRO A 174 5.03 6.65 -6.61
N LEU A 175 5.94 6.15 -7.45
CA LEU A 175 7.33 5.94 -7.05
C LEU A 175 7.98 7.25 -6.58
N LEU A 176 7.87 8.33 -7.38
CA LEU A 176 8.43 9.63 -7.03
C LEU A 176 7.88 10.19 -5.70
N ALA A 177 6.57 10.04 -5.46
CA ALA A 177 5.95 10.49 -4.20
C ALA A 177 6.52 9.72 -2.99
N VAL A 178 6.65 8.39 -3.12
CA VAL A 178 7.19 7.53 -2.05
C VAL A 178 8.69 7.75 -1.86
N GLU A 179 9.46 8.00 -2.92
CA GLU A 179 10.88 8.37 -2.84
C GLU A 179 11.08 9.70 -2.10
N ALA A 180 10.27 10.72 -2.43
CA ALA A 180 10.30 12.00 -1.72
C ALA A 180 9.95 11.83 -0.23
N MET A 181 8.93 11.01 0.07
CA MET A 181 8.56 10.68 1.45
C MET A 181 9.71 9.99 2.19
N THR A 182 10.25 8.90 1.66
CA THR A 182 11.32 8.13 2.31
C THR A 182 12.57 8.98 2.56
N MET A 183 12.91 9.88 1.63
CA MET A 183 13.97 10.86 1.81
C MET A 183 13.70 11.84 2.97
N ALA A 184 12.45 12.29 3.13
CA ALA A 184 12.03 13.17 4.22
C ALA A 184 11.91 12.44 5.57
N LEU A 185 11.79 11.12 5.58
CA LEU A 185 11.74 10.31 6.81
C LEU A 185 13.11 10.16 7.49
N ARG A 186 14.21 10.41 6.77
CA ARG A 186 15.57 10.27 7.29
C ARG A 186 15.80 11.15 8.52
#